data_AF-A0A6P8HTY5-F1
#
_entry.id   AF-A0A6P8HTY5-F1
#
_cell.length_a   1.000
_cell.length_b   1.000
_cell.length_c   1.000
_cell.angle_alpha   90.00
_cell.angle_beta   90.00
_cell.angle_gamma   90.00
#
_symmetry.space_group_name_H-M   'P 1'
#
loop_
_entity.id
_entity.type
_entity.pdbx_description
1 polymer ?
#
loop_
_entity_poly.entity_id
_entity_poly.type
_entity_poly.pdbx_seq_one_letter_code
_entity_poly.pdbx_strand_id
1 'polypeptide(L)'
;WGNFDRSTVVREVLFNITVLRYIRIIPKTHQTTPCLRTEIYGYQVNQTCSSHSLGIPSPKRVLNHRISATSYYNNEHHPYMGRLGSDSAWGPEKQKGYDYLQIDVGAVSYICSIASQGNGDNELYEWVTKYEVLYSTTNNQYITYSENGTDKVKCIFFMY
;
A
#
# COMPACT_ATOMS: atom_id res chain seq x y z
N TRP A 1 2.16 27.95 -14.46
CA TRP A 1 1.94 29.13 -15.33
C TRP A 1 0.94 28.80 -16.44
N GLY A 2 0.25 29.79 -17.02
CA GLY A 2 -0.73 29.59 -18.11
C GLY A 2 -0.10 29.60 -19.51
N ASN A 3 -0.94 29.60 -20.56
CA ASN A 3 -0.49 29.68 -21.94
C ASN A 3 -0.06 31.12 -22.33
N PHE A 4 0.89 31.23 -23.27
CA PHE A 4 1.32 32.50 -23.89
C PHE A 4 0.82 32.65 -25.34
N ASP A 5 0.17 31.63 -25.88
CA ASP A 5 -0.45 31.62 -27.21
C ASP A 5 -1.74 30.77 -27.21
N ARG A 6 -2.43 30.73 -28.35
CA ARG A 6 -3.74 30.08 -28.51
C ARG A 6 -3.72 28.54 -28.61
N SER A 7 -2.56 27.93 -28.83
CA SER A 7 -2.44 26.57 -29.37
C SER A 7 -1.48 25.65 -28.62
N THR A 8 -0.40 26.17 -28.04
CA THR A 8 0.59 25.36 -27.33
C THR A 8 -0.02 24.77 -26.08
N VAL A 9 0.06 23.45 -25.94
CA VAL A 9 -0.36 22.75 -24.71
C VAL A 9 0.67 23.02 -23.62
N VAL A 10 0.25 23.69 -22.55
CA VAL A 10 1.06 23.93 -21.34
C VAL A 10 0.56 23.00 -20.25
N ARG A 11 1.48 22.28 -19.60
CA ARG A 11 1.18 21.36 -18.51
C ARG A 11 1.81 21.87 -17.22
N GLU A 12 0.97 22.10 -16.21
CA GLU A 12 1.42 22.42 -14.85
C GLU A 12 1.27 21.17 -13.96
N VAL A 13 2.33 20.78 -13.27
CA VAL A 13 2.29 19.66 -12.31
C VAL A 13 1.99 20.20 -10.93
N LEU A 14 0.91 19.69 -10.30
CA LEU A 14 0.50 20.07 -8.96
C LEU A 14 1.10 19.10 -7.95
N PHE A 15 2.10 19.53 -7.18
CA PHE A 15 2.84 18.65 -6.27
C PHE A 15 2.13 18.39 -4.91
N ASN A 16 1.14 19.22 -4.53
CA ASN A 16 0.54 19.20 -3.19
C ASN A 16 -1.00 19.17 -3.19
N ILE A 17 -1.63 18.54 -4.19
CA ILE A 17 -3.10 18.42 -4.19
C ILE A 17 -3.55 17.10 -3.55
N THR A 18 -4.56 17.17 -2.68
CA THR A 18 -5.19 16.01 -2.02
C THR A 18 -6.32 15.43 -2.89
N VAL A 19 -6.94 14.34 -2.44
CA VAL A 19 -8.19 13.78 -2.97
C VAL A 19 -9.28 14.86 -3.11
N LEU A 20 -9.80 15.04 -4.32
CA LEU A 20 -10.87 15.99 -4.61
C LEU A 20 -11.98 15.37 -5.46
N ARG A 21 -13.18 15.94 -5.37
CA ARG A 21 -14.33 15.64 -6.24
C ARG A 21 -14.65 16.79 -7.19
N TYR A 22 -14.38 18.02 -6.77
CA TYR A 22 -14.67 19.23 -7.53
C TYR A 22 -13.43 20.11 -7.55
N ILE A 23 -13.08 20.63 -8.73
CA ILE A 23 -12.01 21.62 -8.92
C ILE A 23 -12.58 22.86 -9.59
N ARG A 24 -12.13 24.03 -9.17
CA ARG A 24 -12.43 25.32 -9.82
C ARG A 24 -11.13 25.92 -10.34
N ILE A 25 -11.09 26.24 -11.63
CA ILE A 25 -9.98 26.96 -12.26
C ILE A 25 -10.42 28.42 -12.42
N ILE A 26 -9.74 29.34 -11.73
CA ILE A 26 -10.09 30.76 -11.72
C ILE A 26 -9.02 31.53 -12.50
N PRO A 27 -9.30 32.06 -13.71
CA PRO A 27 -8.35 32.88 -14.47
C PRO A 27 -7.95 34.11 -13.65
N LYS A 28 -6.65 34.35 -13.49
CA LYS A 28 -6.11 35.52 -12.77
C LYS A 28 -5.59 36.60 -13.71
N THR A 29 -4.95 36.20 -14.80
CA THR A 29 -4.47 37.08 -15.87
C THR A 29 -4.86 36.46 -17.22
N HIS A 30 -5.06 37.29 -18.24
CA HIS A 30 -5.48 36.85 -19.58
C HIS A 30 -5.10 37.87 -20.65
N GLN A 31 -5.05 37.43 -21.90
CA GLN A 31 -4.91 38.30 -23.06
C GLN A 31 -6.31 38.56 -23.63
N THR A 32 -6.74 39.82 -23.70
CA THR A 32 -8.07 40.29 -24.18
C THR A 32 -9.26 39.81 -23.35
N THR A 33 -9.71 38.57 -23.53
CA THR A 33 -10.79 37.95 -22.75
C THR A 33 -10.34 36.57 -22.24
N PRO A 34 -10.75 36.15 -21.03
CA PRO A 34 -10.34 34.86 -20.49
C PRO A 34 -11.02 33.70 -21.23
N CYS A 35 -10.22 32.79 -21.77
CA CYS A 35 -10.68 31.54 -22.38
C CYS A 35 -9.72 30.39 -22.04
N LEU A 36 -10.24 29.16 -21.92
CA LEU A 36 -9.43 27.97 -21.61
C LEU A 36 -10.05 26.69 -22.20
N ARG A 37 -9.20 25.72 -22.52
CA ARG A 37 -9.54 24.32 -22.80
C ARG A 37 -8.71 23.48 -21.83
N THR A 38 -9.28 22.45 -21.21
CA THR A 38 -8.59 21.74 -20.11
C THR A 38 -8.78 20.23 -20.21
N GLU A 39 -7.69 19.52 -19.92
CA GLU A 39 -7.63 18.11 -19.56
C GLU A 39 -7.14 18.02 -18.10
N ILE A 40 -7.67 17.08 -17.32
CA ILE A 40 -7.32 16.91 -15.89
C ILE A 40 -6.73 15.50 -15.70
N TYR A 41 -5.47 15.45 -15.28
CA TYR A 41 -4.77 14.19 -15.04
C TYR A 41 -4.83 13.81 -13.55
N GLY A 42 -5.34 12.62 -13.24
CA GLY A 42 -5.42 12.06 -11.89
C GLY A 42 -5.89 10.60 -11.89
N TYR A 43 -5.98 9.98 -10.71
CA TYR A 43 -6.51 8.62 -10.53
C TYR A 43 -7.77 8.63 -9.65
N GLN A 44 -8.70 7.70 -9.91
CA GLN A 44 -9.88 7.53 -9.07
C GLN A 44 -9.50 6.82 -7.76
N VAL A 45 -9.88 7.41 -6.62
CA VAL A 45 -9.50 6.93 -5.29
C VAL A 45 -10.06 5.55 -4.97
N ASN A 46 -11.24 5.23 -5.49
CA ASN A 46 -11.96 4.00 -5.16
C ASN A 46 -11.55 2.78 -5.99
N GLN A 47 -10.62 2.87 -6.95
CA GLN A 47 -10.39 1.76 -7.89
C GLN A 47 -8.94 1.33 -8.18
N THR A 48 -7.90 1.96 -7.65
CA THR A 48 -6.55 1.64 -8.14
C THR A 48 -5.55 1.17 -7.10
N CYS A 49 -5.62 1.63 -5.85
CA CYS A 49 -4.56 1.26 -4.91
C CYS A 49 -4.70 -0.19 -4.40
N SER A 50 -5.91 -0.66 -4.06
CA SER A 50 -6.12 -2.04 -3.59
C SER A 50 -5.96 -3.09 -4.70
N SER A 51 -6.06 -2.69 -5.97
CA SER A 51 -5.84 -3.55 -7.14
C SER A 51 -4.40 -3.51 -7.67
N HIS A 52 -3.55 -2.59 -7.18
CA HIS A 52 -2.16 -2.47 -7.60
C HIS A 52 -1.21 -3.19 -6.64
N SER A 53 -0.88 -4.44 -6.98
CA SER A 53 0.09 -5.23 -6.20
C SER A 53 1.50 -4.66 -6.29
N LEU A 54 2.14 -4.48 -5.13
CA LEU A 54 3.58 -4.20 -5.02
C LEU A 54 4.46 -5.41 -5.42
N GLY A 55 3.84 -6.56 -5.68
CA GLY A 55 4.53 -7.75 -6.19
C GLY A 55 5.10 -8.67 -5.11
N ILE A 56 4.65 -8.54 -3.86
CA ILE A 56 5.06 -9.41 -2.75
C ILE A 56 4.89 -10.91 -3.09
N PRO A 57 3.84 -11.38 -3.79
CA PRO A 57 3.74 -12.80 -4.15
C PRO A 57 4.87 -13.31 -5.05
N SER A 58 5.54 -12.43 -5.80
CA SER A 58 6.59 -12.82 -6.73
C SER A 58 7.98 -12.72 -6.10
N PRO A 59 8.71 -13.85 -5.95
CA PRO A 59 10.09 -13.82 -5.44
C PRO A 59 11.07 -13.14 -6.41
N LYS A 60 10.67 -12.93 -7.68
CA LYS A 60 11.46 -12.19 -8.68
C LYS A 60 11.32 -10.66 -8.52
N ARG A 61 10.23 -10.18 -7.92
CA ARG A 61 9.95 -8.75 -7.73
C ARG A 61 10.35 -8.27 -6.34
N VAL A 62 10.04 -9.06 -5.31
CA VAL A 62 10.53 -8.83 -3.94
C VAL A 62 11.36 -10.04 -3.53
N LEU A 63 12.67 -9.86 -3.41
CA LEU A 63 13.61 -10.94 -3.10
C LEU A 63 13.45 -11.44 -1.65
N ASN A 64 13.80 -12.70 -1.36
CA ASN A 64 13.58 -13.30 -0.03
C ASN A 64 14.27 -12.54 1.11
N HIS A 65 15.46 -11.97 0.89
CA HIS A 65 16.17 -11.20 1.92
C HIS A 65 15.46 -9.90 2.32
N ARG A 66 14.44 -9.46 1.58
CA ARG A 66 13.59 -8.32 1.91
C ARG A 66 12.43 -8.70 2.85
N ILE A 67 12.27 -9.98 3.14
CA ILE A 67 11.22 -10.49 4.02
C ILE A 67 11.91 -11.12 5.23
N SER A 68 11.76 -10.50 6.38
CA SER A 68 12.33 -10.93 7.65
C SER A 68 11.24 -11.09 8.70
N ALA A 69 11.56 -11.70 9.82
CA ALA A 69 10.64 -11.82 10.95
C ALA A 69 11.41 -11.86 12.25
N THR A 70 10.69 -11.68 13.36
CA THR A 70 11.20 -11.92 14.71
C THR A 70 11.79 -13.32 14.90
N SER A 71 11.07 -14.34 14.42
CA SER A 71 11.44 -15.75 14.46
C SER A 71 10.64 -16.52 13.41
N TYR A 72 10.94 -17.80 13.23
CA TYR A 72 10.13 -18.72 12.43
C TYR A 72 10.20 -20.12 13.01
N TYR A 73 9.10 -20.88 12.89
CA TYR A 73 8.91 -22.18 13.56
C TYR A 73 9.92 -23.26 13.12
N ASN A 74 10.10 -23.44 11.81
CA ASN A 74 11.06 -24.39 11.24
C ASN A 74 11.44 -23.97 9.79
N ASN A 75 12.21 -24.79 9.08
CA ASN A 75 12.66 -24.49 7.70
C ASN A 75 11.52 -24.42 6.65
N GLU A 76 10.32 -24.89 6.97
CA GLU A 76 9.14 -24.77 6.11
C GLU A 76 8.40 -23.44 6.34
N HIS A 77 8.65 -22.77 7.48
CA HIS A 77 7.93 -21.57 7.90
C HIS A 77 8.77 -20.28 7.79
N HIS A 78 9.80 -20.29 6.93
CA HIS A 78 10.65 -19.12 6.72
C HIS A 78 9.80 -17.87 6.42
N PRO A 79 10.28 -16.66 6.77
CA PRO A 79 9.51 -15.42 6.55
C PRO A 79 9.00 -15.24 5.11
N TYR A 80 9.81 -15.62 4.11
CA TYR A 80 9.44 -15.53 2.71
C TYR A 80 8.33 -16.51 2.26
N MET A 81 7.97 -17.49 3.09
CA MET A 81 6.80 -18.36 2.87
C MET A 81 5.50 -17.63 3.24
N GLY A 82 5.56 -16.49 3.94
CA GLY A 82 4.41 -15.62 4.21
C GLY A 82 3.87 -14.86 2.98
N ARG A 83 4.30 -15.21 1.76
CA ARG A 83 3.77 -14.63 0.52
C ARG A 83 2.41 -15.22 0.20
N LEU A 84 1.47 -14.36 -0.20
CA LEU A 84 0.15 -14.77 -0.68
C LEU A 84 0.27 -15.83 -1.79
N GLY A 85 -0.46 -16.94 -1.63
CA GLY A 85 -0.46 -18.07 -2.58
C GLY A 85 0.75 -19.00 -2.52
N SER A 86 1.58 -18.92 -1.46
CA SER A 86 2.61 -19.95 -1.22
C SER A 86 1.98 -21.25 -0.70
N ASP A 87 2.66 -22.38 -0.90
CA ASP A 87 2.23 -23.70 -0.41
C ASP A 87 2.36 -23.85 1.12
N SER A 88 2.94 -22.86 1.80
CA SER A 88 3.10 -22.79 3.25
C SER A 88 2.88 -21.34 3.73
N ALA A 89 3.25 -21.04 4.98
CA ALA A 89 3.14 -19.71 5.57
C ALA A 89 4.33 -19.38 6.47
N TRP A 90 4.49 -18.10 6.80
CA TRP A 90 5.31 -17.74 7.94
C TRP A 90 4.54 -18.00 9.24
N GLY A 91 5.16 -18.69 10.18
CA GLY A 91 4.69 -18.86 11.55
C GLY A 91 5.83 -18.62 12.54
N PRO A 92 5.65 -17.82 13.61
CA PRO A 92 6.71 -17.56 14.58
C PRO A 92 6.98 -18.78 15.46
N GLU A 93 8.20 -18.89 16.00
CA GLU A 93 8.59 -20.00 16.86
C GLU A 93 7.85 -19.99 18.21
N LYS A 94 7.60 -18.80 18.78
CA LYS A 94 7.23 -18.65 20.20
C LYS A 94 5.80 -18.16 20.47
N GLN A 95 5.11 -17.60 19.46
CA GLN A 95 3.72 -17.12 19.54
C GLN A 95 3.43 -16.21 20.76
N LYS A 96 4.31 -15.24 21.04
CA LYS A 96 4.27 -14.45 22.29
C LYS A 96 3.46 -13.16 22.20
N GLY A 97 2.71 -12.95 21.11
CA GLY A 97 1.86 -11.77 20.90
C GLY A 97 2.61 -10.50 20.46
N TYR A 98 3.92 -10.58 20.26
CA TYR A 98 4.76 -9.49 19.73
C TYR A 98 5.62 -9.94 18.54
N ASP A 99 5.36 -11.14 18.02
CA ASP A 99 6.03 -11.65 16.83
C ASP A 99 5.51 -10.90 15.60
N TYR A 100 6.42 -10.45 14.72
CA TYR A 100 6.08 -9.76 13.49
C TYR A 100 6.79 -10.36 12.27
N LEU A 101 6.11 -10.21 11.13
CA LEU A 101 6.66 -10.35 9.78
C LEU A 101 6.95 -8.95 9.25
N GLN A 102 8.16 -8.72 8.76
CA GLN A 102 8.61 -7.46 8.19
C GLN A 102 8.89 -7.62 6.70
N ILE A 103 8.42 -6.65 5.91
CA ILE A 103 8.57 -6.65 4.45
C ILE A 103 9.16 -5.30 4.02
N ASP A 104 10.39 -5.33 3.50
CA ASP A 104 11.01 -4.21 2.80
C ASP A 104 10.51 -4.15 1.34
N VAL A 105 9.55 -3.26 1.11
CA VAL A 105 8.92 -3.02 -0.20
C VAL A 105 9.83 -2.28 -1.20
N GLY A 106 11.04 -1.89 -0.81
CA GLY A 106 12.01 -1.20 -1.66
C GLY A 106 11.83 0.31 -1.66
N ALA A 107 11.16 0.83 -2.68
CA ALA A 107 10.91 2.27 -2.76
C ALA A 107 9.82 2.69 -1.77
N VAL A 108 9.95 3.87 -1.17
CA VAL A 108 8.89 4.47 -0.34
C VAL A 108 7.60 4.52 -1.16
N SER A 109 6.59 3.80 -0.70
CA SER A 109 5.37 3.52 -1.45
C SER A 109 4.13 3.89 -0.63
N TYR A 110 3.08 4.34 -1.31
CA TYR A 110 1.76 4.50 -0.70
C TYR A 110 1.07 3.13 -0.60
N ILE A 111 0.70 2.71 0.61
CA ILE A 111 0.01 1.44 0.89
C ILE A 111 -1.39 1.76 1.44
N CYS A 112 -2.42 1.18 0.84
CA CYS A 112 -3.82 1.39 1.23
C CYS A 112 -4.55 0.11 1.65
N SER A 113 -4.00 -1.07 1.35
CA SER A 113 -4.64 -2.35 1.61
C SER A 113 -3.61 -3.45 1.78
N ILE A 114 -3.94 -4.45 2.60
CA ILE A 114 -3.16 -5.67 2.79
C ILE A 114 -4.11 -6.84 2.53
N ALA A 115 -3.71 -7.75 1.63
CA ALA A 115 -4.35 -9.04 1.46
C ALA A 115 -3.61 -10.07 2.33
N SER A 116 -4.36 -10.86 3.07
CA SER A 116 -3.85 -11.89 3.98
C SER A 116 -4.52 -13.23 3.68
N GLN A 117 -3.78 -14.32 3.87
CA GLN A 117 -4.24 -15.70 3.68
C GLN A 117 -3.67 -16.55 4.81
N GLY A 118 -4.35 -17.66 5.14
CA GLY A 118 -3.85 -18.67 6.06
C GLY A 118 -2.77 -19.55 5.43
N ASN A 119 -2.44 -20.64 6.10
CA ASN A 119 -1.51 -21.64 5.59
C ASN A 119 -1.99 -22.19 4.23
N GLY A 120 -1.05 -22.42 3.31
CA GLY A 120 -1.32 -22.93 1.97
C GLY A 120 -1.63 -24.43 1.94
N ASP A 121 -1.29 -25.14 3.01
CA ASP A 121 -1.67 -26.54 3.19
C ASP A 121 -3.16 -26.65 3.54
N ASN A 122 -3.93 -27.28 2.65
CA ASN A 122 -5.37 -27.44 2.78
C ASN A 122 -5.78 -28.37 3.95
N GLU A 123 -4.85 -29.12 4.53
CA GLU A 123 -5.09 -29.97 5.70
C GLU A 123 -4.88 -29.22 7.03
N LEU A 124 -4.24 -28.05 7.00
CA LEU A 124 -3.90 -27.26 8.19
C LEU A 124 -4.90 -26.12 8.43
N TYR A 125 -5.45 -26.08 9.64
CA TYR A 125 -6.41 -25.06 10.07
C TYR A 125 -5.72 -23.87 10.76
N GLU A 126 -4.80 -23.22 10.05
CA GLU A 126 -3.93 -22.18 10.60
C GLU A 126 -4.09 -20.85 9.87
N TRP A 127 -4.56 -19.82 10.58
CA TRP A 127 -4.71 -18.47 10.05
C TRP A 127 -4.69 -17.41 11.15
N VAL A 128 -4.30 -16.19 10.78
CA VAL A 128 -4.43 -15.01 11.63
C VAL A 128 -5.83 -14.42 11.46
N THR A 129 -6.53 -14.09 12.55
CA THR A 129 -7.87 -13.45 12.49
C THR A 129 -7.84 -11.95 12.75
N LYS A 130 -6.81 -11.49 13.48
CA LYS A 130 -6.61 -10.10 13.88
C LYS A 130 -5.13 -9.76 13.89
N TYR A 131 -4.77 -8.61 13.33
CA TYR A 131 -3.41 -8.09 13.38
C TYR A 131 -3.37 -6.57 13.47
N GLU A 132 -2.29 -6.04 14.00
CA GLU A 132 -1.93 -4.62 13.96
C GLU A 132 -0.92 -4.37 12.84
N VAL A 133 -0.91 -3.16 12.30
CA VAL A 133 0.04 -2.77 11.25
C VAL A 133 0.91 -1.65 11.78
N LEU A 134 2.22 -1.89 11.80
CA LEU A 134 3.22 -0.88 12.09
C LEU A 134 3.97 -0.57 10.79
N TYR A 135 4.26 0.71 10.54
CA TYR A 135 4.95 1.15 9.33
C TYR A 135 6.08 2.13 9.64
N SER A 136 7.09 2.14 8.77
CA SER A 136 8.27 3.01 8.87
C SER A 136 8.81 3.34 7.48
N THR A 137 9.38 4.52 7.31
CA THR A 137 10.17 4.90 6.12
C THR A 137 11.67 4.71 6.33
N THR A 138 12.12 4.41 7.56
CA THR A 138 13.54 4.37 7.94
C THR A 138 13.97 3.07 8.57
N ASN A 139 13.04 2.18 8.94
CA ASN A 139 13.30 0.95 9.70
C ASN A 139 13.85 1.19 11.13
N ASN A 140 13.82 2.43 11.63
CA ASN A 140 14.29 2.78 12.97
C ASN A 140 13.15 3.10 13.93
N GLN A 141 12.16 3.85 13.45
CA GLN A 141 10.97 4.22 14.22
C GLN A 141 9.73 3.76 13.47
N TYR A 142 8.83 3.11 14.18
CA TYR A 142 7.59 2.59 13.65
C TYR A 142 6.40 3.36 14.21
N ILE A 143 5.41 3.58 13.37
CA ILE A 143 4.14 4.21 13.73
C ILE A 143 3.05 3.15 13.59
N THR A 144 2.19 3.02 14.60
CA THR A 144 1.00 2.17 14.53
C THR A 144 -0.03 2.78 13.60
N TYR A 145 -0.60 1.97 12.71
CA TYR A 145 -1.70 2.39 11.86
C TYR A 145 -2.96 2.64 12.71
N SER A 146 -3.47 3.87 12.65
CA SER A 146 -4.66 4.31 13.37
C SER A 146 -5.72 4.85 12.41
N GLU A 147 -7.00 4.58 12.66
CA GLU A 147 -8.14 5.20 11.98
C GLU A 147 -8.89 6.07 12.98
N ASN A 148 -9.14 7.34 12.63
CA ASN A 148 -9.83 8.31 13.49
C ASN A 148 -9.21 8.46 14.90
N GLY A 149 -7.87 8.36 15.01
CA GLY A 149 -7.15 8.53 16.26
C GLY A 149 -7.12 7.29 17.16
N THR A 150 -7.63 6.15 16.70
CA THR A 150 -7.60 4.88 17.43
C THR A 150 -6.74 3.87 16.69
N ASP A 151 -5.79 3.26 17.40
CA ASP A 151 -4.97 2.16 16.86
C ASP A 151 -5.87 1.03 16.35
N LYS A 152 -5.62 0.62 15.11
CA LYS A 152 -6.55 -0.23 14.38
C LYS A 152 -6.06 -1.66 14.36
N VAL A 153 -6.73 -2.52 15.13
CA VAL A 153 -6.68 -3.97 14.93
C VAL A 153 -7.55 -4.32 13.71
N LYS A 154 -6.92 -4.78 12.63
CA LYS A 154 -7.63 -5.25 11.43
C LYS A 154 -8.16 -6.65 11.69
N CYS A 155 -9.50 -6.78 11.76
CA CYS A 155 -10.20 -8.06 11.74
C CYS A 155 -10.43 -8.47 10.29
N ILE A 156 -10.10 -9.71 9.93
CA ILE A 156 -10.42 -10.27 8.61
C ILE A 156 -11.86 -10.78 8.68
N PHE A 157 -12.78 -10.19 7.92
CA PHE A 157 -14.13 -10.71 7.72
C PHE A 157 -14.15 -11.46 6.39
N PHE A 158 -14.42 -12.77 6.42
CA PHE A 158 -14.74 -13.52 5.22
C PHE A 158 -16.17 -13.17 4.81
N MET A 159 -16.35 -12.51 3.66
CA MET A 159 -17.66 -12.46 3.00
C MET A 159 -17.79 -13.75 2.20
N TYR A 160 -18.67 -14.66 2.66
CA TYR A 160 -19.09 -15.83 1.90
C TYR A 160 -20.08 -15.44 0.80
#